data_AF-A0A371DRE5-F1
#
_entry.id   AF-A0A371DRE5-F1
#
_cell.length_a   1.000
_cell.length_b   1.000
_cell.length_c   1.000
_cell.angle_alpha   90.00
_cell.angle_beta   90.00
_cell.angle_gamma   90.00
#
_symmetry.space_group_name_H-M   'P 1'
#
loop_
_entity.id
_entity.type
_entity.pdbx_description
1 polymer ?
#
loop_
_entity_poly.entity_id
_entity_poly.type
_entity_poly.pdbx_seq_one_letter_code
_entity_poly.pdbx_strand_id
1 'polypeptide(L)'
;MACTRIPLDAFKDTFSTAIELSSVALGGEVTSVSDEFFAEAFHLLLVEPAPSLKGQFGPKGALFSGWESRRHNPTYDWCIIKLGTTGSISGFDIDTSHFNGNEAPQVSVDVLYSPDGSAPQVDDPRWKELLPRVDLGPSSRHLFTVPPSEGVNYVKLNMYPDGGIARFRVYGLVSPVFPSDTSVSFDLAHVFSGGRVVYTSDQHFGVGSNLILPGRGKDMGDGWETKRSRAAGHKDWAIIKLGDAGYLSQVEIDTAHFKGNFPESCELHAVHSTELVPDVSDENWTLVLPRTKLGPHRQHFFQLENVAGTPYTHVKITIYPDGGIKRVRVLGQRAVDSINKDSDRAATSNVNEIAGDGGSSAAPHEPAPHPGRSGLGPIIPALPLTAEAFSPFGKVVQAYADVNAVPNPRHTKVTGANQGTATKFHKLALLEASYPPESAATTGLSVYRCKPIAVRPGGEWEVKVLERHPCTNQAFVPMGGGVGLGDALEEPGSAYLVIVAKNGADDKPDLASMRAFIASAGQAIVYDTGIWHHPMAVLYKTMDFTCVETQIGNGDRLDCEVVDLDGAAGFYRVQIPI
;
A
#
# COMPACT_ATOMS: atom_id res chain seq x y z
N MET A 1 -25.59 -22.17 -19.06
CA MET A 1 -24.82 -20.95 -19.40
C MET A 1 -23.69 -21.34 -20.34
N ALA A 2 -23.24 -20.44 -21.23
CA ALA A 2 -22.12 -20.74 -22.12
C ALA A 2 -20.80 -20.45 -21.40
N CYS A 3 -20.08 -21.49 -20.95
CA CYS A 3 -18.68 -21.37 -20.55
C CYS A 3 -17.78 -21.61 -21.76
N THR A 4 -16.60 -20.97 -21.80
CA THR A 4 -15.62 -21.18 -22.88
C THR A 4 -14.29 -21.61 -22.29
N ARG A 5 -13.76 -22.75 -22.73
CA ARG A 5 -12.38 -23.15 -22.42
C ARG A 5 -11.44 -22.33 -23.31
N ILE A 6 -10.44 -21.70 -22.71
CA ILE A 6 -9.44 -20.91 -23.43
C ILE A 6 -8.06 -21.58 -23.32
N PRO A 7 -7.17 -21.37 -24.32
CA PRO A 7 -5.81 -21.89 -24.24
C PRO A 7 -4.96 -21.08 -23.24
N LEU A 8 -3.86 -21.68 -22.77
CA LEU A 8 -3.02 -21.10 -21.70
C LEU A 8 -2.35 -19.78 -22.09
N ASP A 9 -2.03 -19.61 -23.36
CA ASP A 9 -1.45 -18.39 -23.93
C ASP A 9 -2.43 -17.20 -23.91
N ALA A 10 -3.74 -17.46 -23.94
CA ALA A 10 -4.78 -16.44 -23.79
C ALA A 10 -5.00 -15.97 -22.34
N PHE A 11 -4.28 -16.53 -21.35
CA PHE A 11 -4.42 -16.17 -19.93
C PHE A 11 -4.20 -14.67 -19.71
N LYS A 12 -3.13 -14.11 -20.29
CA LYS A 12 -2.76 -12.71 -20.07
C LYS A 12 -3.85 -11.77 -20.55
N ASP A 13 -4.38 -12.01 -21.75
CA ASP A 13 -5.40 -11.13 -22.34
C ASP A 13 -6.75 -11.25 -21.63
N THR A 14 -7.00 -12.37 -20.95
CA THR A 14 -8.29 -12.65 -20.31
C THR A 14 -8.33 -12.29 -18.83
N PHE A 15 -7.30 -12.66 -18.07
CA PHE A 15 -7.32 -12.63 -16.60
C PHE A 15 -6.26 -11.73 -15.96
N SER A 16 -5.37 -11.08 -16.74
CA SER A 16 -4.29 -10.27 -16.16
C SER A 16 -4.77 -9.10 -15.29
N THR A 17 -5.97 -8.58 -15.55
CA THR A 17 -6.60 -7.49 -14.79
C THR A 17 -7.64 -7.98 -13.77
N ALA A 18 -7.89 -9.28 -13.73
CA ALA A 18 -8.80 -9.91 -12.78
C ALA A 18 -8.09 -10.21 -11.46
N ILE A 19 -8.88 -10.35 -10.40
CA ILE A 19 -8.43 -10.70 -9.06
C ILE A 19 -8.74 -12.17 -8.79
N GLU A 20 -7.79 -12.91 -8.22
CA GLU A 20 -8.02 -14.26 -7.73
C GLU A 20 -8.74 -14.22 -6.37
N LEU A 21 -10.08 -14.29 -6.40
CA LEU A 21 -10.95 -14.16 -5.22
C LEU A 21 -10.82 -15.34 -4.24
N SER A 22 -10.38 -16.51 -4.71
CA SER A 22 -10.21 -17.71 -3.88
C SER A 22 -8.89 -17.74 -3.09
N SER A 23 -7.95 -16.84 -3.39
CA SER A 23 -6.60 -16.89 -2.83
C SER A 23 -6.57 -16.71 -1.31
N VAL A 24 -5.75 -17.50 -0.63
CA VAL A 24 -5.45 -17.28 0.80
C VAL A 24 -4.87 -15.88 1.08
N ALA A 25 -4.23 -15.25 0.09
CA ALA A 25 -3.69 -13.90 0.26
C ALA A 25 -4.77 -12.81 0.39
N LEU A 26 -6.00 -13.10 -0.07
CA LEU A 26 -7.18 -12.27 0.16
C LEU A 26 -8.02 -12.73 1.36
N GLY A 27 -7.63 -13.82 2.03
CA GLY A 27 -8.42 -14.45 3.09
C GLY A 27 -9.39 -15.53 2.62
N GLY A 28 -9.18 -16.09 1.42
CA GLY A 28 -9.93 -17.27 0.96
C GLY A 28 -9.67 -18.47 1.87
N GLU A 29 -10.72 -19.25 2.13
CA GLU A 29 -10.72 -20.32 3.13
C GLU A 29 -11.57 -21.51 2.70
N VAL A 30 -11.09 -22.74 2.92
CA VAL A 30 -11.92 -23.95 2.81
C VAL A 30 -12.77 -24.07 4.07
N THR A 31 -14.08 -24.05 3.91
CA THR A 31 -15.03 -24.13 5.04
C THR A 31 -15.53 -25.55 5.30
N SER A 32 -15.59 -26.38 4.26
CA SER A 32 -15.99 -27.78 4.37
C SER A 32 -15.56 -28.55 3.13
N VAL A 33 -15.30 -29.85 3.28
CA VAL A 33 -14.85 -30.75 2.22
C VAL A 33 -15.43 -32.15 2.45
N SER A 34 -15.74 -32.90 1.38
CA SER A 34 -16.25 -34.28 1.47
C SER A 34 -15.22 -35.28 1.99
N ASP A 35 -14.01 -35.23 1.44
CA ASP A 35 -12.88 -36.08 1.80
C ASP A 35 -11.56 -35.39 1.43
N GLU A 36 -10.54 -35.57 2.27
CA GLU A 36 -9.19 -35.05 2.08
C GLU A 36 -8.14 -36.11 2.46
N PHE A 37 -8.43 -37.36 2.11
CA PHE A 37 -7.65 -38.48 2.63
C PHE A 37 -6.17 -38.38 2.27
N PHE A 38 -5.82 -38.18 0.99
CA PHE A 38 -4.41 -38.19 0.56
C PHE A 38 -3.75 -36.81 0.68
N ALA A 39 -4.49 -35.72 0.42
CA ALA A 39 -3.96 -34.37 0.55
C ALA A 39 -5.06 -33.34 0.90
N GLU A 40 -4.71 -32.40 1.78
CA GLU A 40 -5.63 -31.43 2.40
C GLU A 40 -6.12 -30.36 1.40
N ALA A 41 -7.40 -30.01 1.49
CA ALA A 41 -8.05 -29.12 0.51
C ALA A 41 -7.54 -27.67 0.54
N PHE A 42 -6.94 -27.21 1.63
CA PHE A 42 -6.43 -25.83 1.71
C PHE A 42 -5.33 -25.54 0.67
N HIS A 43 -4.63 -26.58 0.19
CA HIS A 43 -3.64 -26.46 -0.88
C HIS A 43 -4.21 -25.86 -2.18
N LEU A 44 -5.51 -26.01 -2.43
CA LEU A 44 -6.19 -25.44 -3.60
C LEU A 44 -6.00 -23.92 -3.70
N LEU A 45 -5.88 -23.25 -2.55
CA LEU A 45 -5.96 -21.80 -2.42
C LEU A 45 -4.59 -21.11 -2.30
N LEU A 46 -3.50 -21.89 -2.30
CA LEU A 46 -2.14 -21.36 -2.15
C LEU A 46 -1.70 -20.55 -3.37
N VAL A 47 -1.00 -19.45 -3.13
CA VAL A 47 -0.56 -18.48 -4.15
C VAL A 47 0.45 -19.11 -5.12
N GLU A 48 1.45 -19.80 -4.56
CA GLU A 48 2.52 -20.40 -5.33
C GLU A 48 2.03 -21.57 -6.21
N PRO A 49 2.64 -21.77 -7.40
CA PRO A 49 2.45 -22.99 -8.17
C PRO A 49 2.72 -24.23 -7.31
N ALA A 50 1.97 -25.31 -7.55
CA ALA A 50 2.19 -26.57 -6.83
C ALA A 50 3.62 -27.09 -7.10
N PRO A 51 4.47 -27.25 -6.08
CA PRO A 51 5.76 -27.91 -6.25
C PRO A 51 5.57 -29.40 -6.50
N SER A 52 6.51 -30.01 -7.23
CA SER A 52 6.55 -31.46 -7.35
C SER A 52 7.07 -32.09 -6.07
N LEU A 53 6.31 -33.03 -5.50
CA LEU A 53 6.70 -33.84 -4.34
C LEU A 53 7.03 -35.29 -4.74
N LYS A 54 7.35 -35.51 -6.02
CA LYS A 54 7.62 -36.83 -6.58
C LYS A 54 8.67 -37.58 -5.75
N GLY A 55 8.33 -38.81 -5.35
CA GLY A 55 9.21 -39.67 -4.56
C GLY A 55 9.13 -39.45 -3.05
N GLN A 56 8.34 -38.47 -2.57
CA GLN A 56 8.06 -38.28 -1.15
C GLN A 56 6.77 -39.02 -0.76
N PHE A 57 6.80 -39.74 0.36
CA PHE A 57 5.69 -40.56 0.84
C PHE A 57 5.40 -40.25 2.30
N GLY A 58 4.11 -40.15 2.62
CA GLY A 58 3.60 -40.13 3.98
C GLY A 58 2.88 -41.45 4.33
N PRO A 59 2.30 -41.54 5.55
CA PRO A 59 1.60 -42.74 6.01
C PRO A 59 0.43 -43.20 5.12
N LYS A 60 -0.12 -42.29 4.30
CA LYS A 60 -1.27 -42.54 3.44
C LYS A 60 -0.92 -42.76 1.97
N GLY A 61 0.34 -42.54 1.55
CA GLY A 61 0.74 -42.65 0.15
C GLY A 61 1.72 -41.57 -0.29
N ALA A 62 1.81 -41.35 -1.61
CA ALA A 62 2.61 -40.26 -2.17
C ALA A 62 2.08 -38.91 -1.70
N LEU A 63 2.97 -37.97 -1.42
CA LEU A 63 2.59 -36.61 -1.04
C LEU A 63 2.31 -35.76 -2.27
N PHE A 64 1.30 -34.90 -2.19
CA PHE A 64 0.96 -33.93 -3.24
C PHE A 64 0.73 -32.54 -2.64
N SER A 65 1.10 -31.49 -3.39
CA SER A 65 0.67 -30.12 -3.10
C SER A 65 -0.61 -29.83 -3.86
N GLY A 66 -1.70 -30.40 -3.36
CA GLY A 66 -3.06 -30.24 -3.89
C GLY A 66 -4.08 -30.84 -2.92
N TRP A 67 -5.34 -30.86 -3.34
CA TRP A 67 -6.42 -31.65 -2.74
C TRP A 67 -6.47 -33.02 -3.43
N GLU A 68 -6.52 -34.11 -2.67
CA GLU A 68 -6.71 -35.45 -3.23
C GLU A 68 -7.58 -36.33 -2.30
N SER A 69 -8.66 -36.87 -2.85
CA SER A 69 -9.64 -37.68 -2.13
C SER A 69 -9.41 -39.19 -2.27
N ARG A 70 -10.08 -39.97 -1.43
CA ARG A 70 -10.12 -41.45 -1.49
C ARG A 70 -10.69 -41.94 -2.82
N ARG A 71 -10.12 -43.02 -3.33
CA ARG A 71 -10.56 -43.69 -4.56
C ARG A 71 -11.94 -44.33 -4.42
N HIS A 72 -12.63 -44.46 -5.55
CA HIS A 72 -13.87 -45.20 -5.73
C HIS A 72 -15.09 -44.55 -5.07
N ASN A 73 -15.15 -43.21 -5.08
CA ASN A 73 -16.39 -42.51 -4.76
C ASN A 73 -17.42 -42.87 -5.83
N PRO A 74 -18.62 -43.39 -5.49
CA PRO A 74 -19.62 -43.76 -6.49
C PRO A 74 -20.31 -42.54 -7.12
N THR A 75 -20.07 -41.33 -6.61
CA THR A 75 -20.76 -40.10 -6.98
C THR A 75 -19.78 -38.99 -7.36
N TYR A 76 -19.40 -38.14 -6.41
CA TYR A 76 -18.47 -37.03 -6.57
C TYR A 76 -17.95 -36.58 -5.21
N ASP A 77 -16.77 -35.95 -5.21
CA ASP A 77 -16.23 -35.21 -4.09
C ASP A 77 -16.49 -33.72 -4.24
N TRP A 78 -16.51 -32.98 -3.14
CA TRP A 78 -16.79 -31.54 -3.16
C TRP A 78 -15.98 -30.77 -2.12
N CYS A 79 -15.73 -29.50 -2.41
CA CYS A 79 -15.05 -28.56 -1.53
C CYS A 79 -15.78 -27.21 -1.54
N ILE A 80 -16.23 -26.73 -0.37
CA ILE A 80 -16.88 -25.42 -0.20
C ILE A 80 -15.84 -24.41 0.28
N ILE A 81 -15.64 -23.37 -0.52
CA ILE A 81 -14.65 -22.34 -0.31
C ILE A 81 -15.35 -21.00 -0.11
N LYS A 82 -14.99 -20.31 0.98
CA LYS A 82 -15.29 -18.90 1.19
C LYS A 82 -14.28 -18.08 0.40
N LEU A 83 -14.75 -17.19 -0.46
CA LEU A 83 -13.89 -16.25 -1.16
C LEU A 83 -13.36 -15.19 -0.18
N GLY A 84 -12.16 -14.67 -0.42
CA GLY A 84 -11.55 -13.66 0.44
C GLY A 84 -12.35 -12.36 0.53
N THR A 85 -13.18 -12.09 -0.48
CA THR A 85 -14.18 -11.02 -0.47
C THR A 85 -15.33 -11.33 -1.42
N THR A 86 -16.41 -10.55 -1.32
CA THR A 86 -17.52 -10.63 -2.27
C THR A 86 -17.08 -10.06 -3.62
N GLY A 87 -17.45 -10.71 -4.72
CA GLY A 87 -17.13 -10.23 -6.05
C GLY A 87 -17.92 -10.93 -7.16
N SER A 88 -17.86 -10.37 -8.36
CA SER A 88 -18.37 -11.03 -9.57
C SER A 88 -17.29 -11.96 -10.15
N ILE A 89 -17.65 -13.18 -10.52
CA ILE A 89 -16.73 -14.16 -11.13
C ILE A 89 -16.78 -14.05 -12.65
N SER A 90 -15.62 -14.03 -13.31
CA SER A 90 -15.47 -14.02 -14.76
C SER A 90 -14.82 -15.31 -15.30
N GLY A 91 -14.24 -16.14 -14.44
CA GLY A 91 -13.67 -17.40 -14.87
C GLY A 91 -12.91 -18.17 -13.80
N PHE A 92 -12.32 -19.27 -14.23
CA PHE A 92 -11.64 -20.24 -13.37
C PHE A 92 -10.35 -20.72 -14.00
N ASP A 93 -9.39 -21.07 -13.15
CA ASP A 93 -8.22 -21.86 -13.51
C ASP A 93 -8.11 -23.06 -12.58
N ILE A 94 -8.24 -24.24 -13.17
CA ILE A 94 -8.26 -25.52 -12.47
C ILE A 94 -7.00 -26.27 -12.87
N ASP A 95 -6.06 -26.35 -11.93
CA ASP A 95 -4.71 -26.86 -12.16
C ASP A 95 -4.59 -28.27 -11.59
N THR A 96 -4.30 -29.25 -12.45
CA THR A 96 -4.05 -30.65 -12.07
C THR A 96 -2.55 -30.98 -12.01
N SER A 97 -1.67 -29.98 -11.99
CA SER A 97 -0.21 -30.16 -11.97
C SER A 97 0.24 -31.27 -11.00
N HIS A 98 1.12 -32.15 -11.51
CA HIS A 98 1.68 -33.33 -10.82
C HIS A 98 0.72 -34.50 -10.60
N PHE A 99 -0.60 -34.32 -10.74
CA PHE A 99 -1.55 -35.44 -10.82
C PHE A 99 -1.57 -35.98 -12.25
N ASN A 100 -1.18 -37.25 -12.43
CA ASN A 100 -1.00 -37.84 -13.76
C ASN A 100 -1.40 -39.33 -13.73
N GLY A 101 -2.65 -39.58 -14.08
CA GLY A 101 -3.38 -40.83 -13.90
C GLY A 101 -4.27 -40.86 -12.64
N ASN A 102 -4.17 -39.84 -11.78
CA ASN A 102 -5.00 -39.66 -10.57
C ASN A 102 -5.58 -38.24 -10.45
N GLU A 103 -5.52 -37.45 -11.52
CA GLU A 103 -6.20 -36.15 -11.61
C GLU A 103 -7.72 -36.31 -11.52
N ALA A 104 -8.39 -35.23 -11.10
CA ALA A 104 -9.83 -35.09 -11.26
C ALA A 104 -10.22 -35.26 -12.74
N PRO A 105 -11.07 -36.24 -13.12
CA PRO A 105 -11.48 -36.43 -14.51
C PRO A 105 -12.37 -35.29 -15.03
N GLN A 106 -13.35 -34.90 -14.21
CA GLN A 106 -14.29 -33.83 -14.53
C GLN A 106 -14.58 -32.98 -13.30
N VAL A 107 -14.95 -31.73 -13.52
CA VAL A 107 -15.33 -30.79 -12.46
C VAL A 107 -16.53 -29.93 -12.87
N SER A 108 -17.25 -29.40 -11.88
CA SER A 108 -18.22 -28.31 -12.04
C SER A 108 -18.08 -27.34 -10.87
N VAL A 109 -18.57 -26.11 -11.00
CA VAL A 109 -18.52 -25.12 -9.92
C VAL A 109 -19.89 -24.49 -9.72
N ASP A 110 -20.39 -24.60 -8.49
CA ASP A 110 -21.56 -23.85 -8.01
C ASP A 110 -21.12 -22.61 -7.24
N VAL A 111 -21.95 -21.58 -7.24
CA VAL A 111 -21.70 -20.31 -6.54
C VAL A 111 -22.88 -19.91 -5.67
N LEU A 112 -22.60 -19.17 -4.59
CA LEU A 112 -23.60 -18.71 -3.64
C LEU A 112 -23.19 -17.36 -3.05
N TYR A 113 -24.20 -16.52 -2.80
CA TYR A 113 -24.09 -15.32 -1.99
C TYR A 113 -24.76 -15.52 -0.63
N SER A 114 -23.98 -15.37 0.44
CA SER A 114 -24.44 -15.43 1.83
C SER A 114 -24.36 -14.03 2.45
N PRO A 115 -25.49 -13.33 2.65
CA PRO A 115 -25.48 -11.93 3.11
C PRO A 115 -24.86 -11.71 4.50
N ASP A 116 -25.03 -12.68 5.40
CA ASP A 116 -24.51 -12.64 6.78
C ASP A 116 -23.12 -13.28 6.90
N GLY A 117 -22.56 -13.79 5.80
CA GLY A 117 -21.27 -14.48 5.78
C GLY A 117 -21.28 -15.83 6.49
N SER A 118 -22.46 -16.41 6.74
CA SER A 118 -22.57 -17.78 7.27
C SER A 118 -22.17 -18.79 6.18
N ALA A 119 -21.41 -19.83 6.59
CA ALA A 119 -20.99 -20.88 5.68
C ALA A 119 -22.21 -21.72 5.24
N PRO A 120 -22.48 -21.83 3.92
CA PRO A 120 -23.59 -22.63 3.41
C PRO A 120 -23.33 -24.12 3.61
N GLN A 121 -24.41 -24.89 3.72
CA GLN A 121 -24.35 -26.35 3.69
C GLN A 121 -24.20 -26.86 2.25
N VAL A 122 -23.77 -28.11 2.09
CA VAL A 122 -23.55 -28.72 0.77
C VAL A 122 -24.83 -28.79 -0.08
N ASP A 123 -25.97 -29.00 0.56
CA ASP A 123 -27.31 -29.16 -0.03
C ASP A 123 -28.13 -27.86 0.02
N ASP A 124 -27.50 -26.72 0.31
CA ASP A 124 -28.17 -25.42 0.33
C ASP A 124 -28.84 -25.13 -1.03
N PRO A 125 -30.17 -24.88 -1.07
CA PRO A 125 -30.90 -24.70 -2.32
C PRO A 125 -30.51 -23.42 -3.08
N ARG A 126 -29.73 -22.52 -2.45
CA ARG A 126 -29.24 -21.28 -3.08
C ARG A 126 -28.04 -21.51 -4.00
N TRP A 127 -27.40 -22.68 -3.97
CA TRP A 127 -26.31 -23.02 -4.90
C TRP A 127 -26.80 -22.92 -6.34
N LYS A 128 -26.06 -22.18 -7.17
CA LYS A 128 -26.32 -22.06 -8.61
C LYS A 128 -25.10 -22.49 -9.39
N GLU A 129 -25.27 -23.37 -10.37
CA GLU A 129 -24.20 -23.78 -11.27
C GLU A 129 -23.71 -22.55 -12.08
N LEU A 130 -22.41 -22.27 -12.00
CA LEU A 130 -21.75 -21.22 -12.81
C LEU A 130 -20.83 -21.83 -13.86
N LEU A 131 -20.06 -22.87 -13.49
CA LEU A 131 -19.30 -23.68 -14.44
C LEU A 131 -19.98 -25.05 -14.57
N PRO A 132 -20.54 -25.40 -15.73
CA PRO A 132 -21.11 -26.74 -15.95
C PRO A 132 -20.01 -27.80 -15.88
N ARG A 133 -20.42 -29.07 -15.86
CA ARG A 133 -19.47 -30.19 -15.86
C ARG A 133 -18.55 -30.13 -17.09
N VAL A 134 -17.24 -30.06 -16.85
CA VAL A 134 -16.18 -29.99 -17.87
C VAL A 134 -15.11 -31.04 -17.62
N ASP A 135 -14.49 -31.51 -18.70
CA ASP A 135 -13.37 -32.44 -18.66
C ASP A 135 -12.04 -31.73 -18.31
N LEU A 136 -11.24 -32.38 -17.49
CA LEU A 136 -9.85 -32.02 -17.23
C LEU A 136 -8.92 -33.10 -17.80
N GLY A 137 -7.64 -32.77 -17.87
CA GLY A 137 -6.56 -33.68 -18.26
C GLY A 137 -5.46 -33.74 -17.22
N PRO A 138 -4.53 -34.70 -17.35
CA PRO A 138 -3.44 -34.89 -16.40
C PRO A 138 -2.47 -33.71 -16.41
N SER A 139 -1.95 -33.38 -15.23
CA SER A 139 -0.81 -32.49 -15.00
C SER A 139 -0.82 -31.21 -15.84
N SER A 140 -1.96 -30.52 -15.88
CA SER A 140 -2.15 -29.33 -16.72
C SER A 140 -3.09 -28.31 -16.11
N ARG A 141 -2.98 -27.06 -16.58
CA ARG A 141 -3.91 -25.97 -16.23
C ARG A 141 -5.09 -25.95 -17.20
N HIS A 142 -6.27 -25.62 -16.67
CA HIS A 142 -7.52 -25.57 -17.42
C HIS A 142 -8.20 -24.23 -17.17
N LEU A 143 -8.22 -23.38 -18.19
CA LEU A 143 -8.77 -22.03 -18.10
C LEU A 143 -10.17 -21.99 -18.69
N PHE A 144 -11.11 -21.43 -17.94
CA PHE A 144 -12.50 -21.28 -18.35
C PHE A 144 -12.98 -19.86 -18.13
N THR A 145 -13.62 -19.27 -19.13
CA THR A 145 -14.37 -18.02 -18.98
C THR A 145 -15.86 -18.30 -18.82
N VAL A 146 -16.53 -17.46 -18.04
CA VAL A 146 -17.98 -17.46 -17.85
C VAL A 146 -18.50 -16.03 -17.98
N PRO A 147 -19.79 -15.84 -18.32
CA PRO A 147 -20.42 -14.53 -18.18
C PRO A 147 -20.25 -14.03 -16.74
N PRO A 148 -19.93 -12.73 -16.52
CA PRO A 148 -19.77 -12.19 -15.18
C PRO A 148 -20.97 -12.51 -14.29
N SER A 149 -20.70 -13.12 -13.13
CA SER A 149 -21.75 -13.40 -12.14
C SER A 149 -22.21 -12.13 -11.42
N GLU A 150 -23.33 -12.23 -10.71
CA GLU A 150 -23.64 -11.29 -9.62
C GLU A 150 -22.61 -11.43 -8.48
N GLY A 151 -22.70 -10.58 -7.45
CA GLY A 151 -21.81 -10.65 -6.29
C GLY A 151 -21.96 -11.98 -5.55
N VAL A 152 -20.88 -12.75 -5.46
CA VAL A 152 -20.80 -14.04 -4.76
C VAL A 152 -19.67 -14.02 -3.74
N ASN A 153 -19.81 -14.82 -2.69
CA ASN A 153 -18.79 -14.94 -1.63
C ASN A 153 -18.50 -16.40 -1.21
N TYR A 154 -19.21 -17.37 -1.80
CA TYR A 154 -18.90 -18.79 -1.67
C TYR A 154 -18.91 -19.49 -3.02
N VAL A 155 -18.03 -20.48 -3.16
CA VAL A 155 -17.98 -21.40 -4.31
C VAL A 155 -17.92 -22.84 -3.82
N LYS A 156 -18.55 -23.75 -4.57
CA LYS A 156 -18.48 -25.19 -4.33
C LYS A 156 -17.89 -25.86 -5.56
N LEU A 157 -16.67 -26.37 -5.41
CA LEU A 157 -15.98 -27.15 -6.44
C LEU A 157 -16.44 -28.61 -6.31
N ASN A 158 -17.06 -29.16 -7.34
CA ASN A 158 -17.45 -30.57 -7.41
C ASN A 158 -16.49 -31.32 -8.34
N MET A 159 -15.92 -32.44 -7.89
CA MET A 159 -14.96 -33.29 -8.59
C MET A 159 -15.57 -34.67 -8.84
N TYR A 160 -15.61 -35.12 -10.10
CA TYR A 160 -16.32 -36.33 -10.50
C TYR A 160 -15.39 -37.43 -11.03
N PRO A 161 -15.45 -38.67 -10.48
CA PRO A 161 -16.04 -39.02 -9.18
C PRO A 161 -15.12 -38.69 -8.00
N ASP A 162 -13.81 -38.79 -8.21
CA ASP A 162 -12.75 -38.59 -7.22
C ASP A 162 -11.43 -38.32 -7.98
N GLY A 163 -10.37 -37.94 -7.27
CA GLY A 163 -9.06 -37.65 -7.86
C GLY A 163 -8.32 -36.53 -7.14
N GLY A 164 -7.43 -35.86 -7.87
CA GLY A 164 -6.62 -34.78 -7.33
C GLY A 164 -6.61 -33.49 -8.17
N ILE A 165 -6.55 -32.36 -7.47
CA ILE A 165 -6.47 -31.00 -8.03
C ILE A 165 -5.40 -30.23 -7.26
N ALA A 166 -4.43 -29.65 -7.97
CA ALA A 166 -3.31 -28.95 -7.40
C ALA A 166 -3.67 -27.54 -6.93
N ARG A 167 -4.33 -26.74 -7.78
CA ARG A 167 -4.80 -25.38 -7.46
C ARG A 167 -6.18 -25.13 -8.06
N PHE A 168 -6.95 -24.29 -7.38
CA PHE A 168 -8.25 -23.82 -7.85
C PHE A 168 -8.33 -22.30 -7.67
N ARG A 169 -8.29 -21.59 -8.81
CA ARG A 169 -8.32 -20.13 -8.85
C ARG A 169 -9.65 -19.65 -9.40
N VAL A 170 -10.29 -18.76 -8.66
CA VAL A 170 -11.53 -18.09 -9.06
C VAL A 170 -11.21 -16.65 -9.45
N TYR A 171 -11.28 -16.33 -10.73
CA TYR A 171 -11.00 -14.99 -11.23
C TYR A 171 -12.26 -14.15 -11.31
N GLY A 172 -12.15 -12.90 -10.87
CA GLY A 172 -13.27 -11.99 -10.85
C GLY A 172 -12.88 -10.58 -10.48
N LEU A 173 -13.90 -9.78 -10.18
CA LEU A 173 -13.76 -8.40 -9.74
C LEU A 173 -14.36 -8.28 -8.34
N VAL A 174 -13.64 -7.61 -7.44
CA VAL A 174 -14.11 -7.35 -6.08
C VAL A 174 -15.30 -6.39 -6.13
N SER A 175 -16.33 -6.66 -5.32
CA SER A 175 -17.37 -5.70 -4.98
C SER A 175 -16.81 -4.73 -3.94
N PRO A 176 -16.55 -3.45 -4.30
CA PRO A 176 -15.86 -2.52 -3.42
C PRO A 176 -16.63 -2.25 -2.13
N VAL A 177 -15.90 -2.11 -1.02
CA VAL A 177 -16.45 -1.61 0.24
C VAL A 177 -15.82 -0.26 0.52
N PHE A 178 -16.66 0.78 0.54
CA PHE A 178 -16.20 2.13 0.81
C PHE A 178 -16.66 2.63 2.18
N PRO A 179 -15.87 3.53 2.82
CA PRO A 179 -16.36 4.29 3.95
C PRO A 179 -17.66 5.04 3.59
N SER A 180 -18.61 5.02 4.53
CA SER A 180 -19.88 5.75 4.39
C SER A 180 -19.67 7.27 4.43
N ASP A 181 -18.73 7.74 5.24
CA ASP A 181 -18.28 9.12 5.26
C ASP A 181 -17.22 9.34 4.16
N THR A 182 -17.54 10.21 3.19
CA THR A 182 -16.70 10.49 2.01
C THR A 182 -15.50 11.38 2.33
N SER A 183 -15.50 12.04 3.49
CA SER A 183 -14.36 12.82 3.97
C SER A 183 -13.25 11.96 4.57
N VAL A 184 -13.53 10.68 4.84
CA VAL A 184 -12.53 9.74 5.35
C VAL A 184 -11.52 9.43 4.26
N SER A 185 -10.26 9.66 4.57
CA SER A 185 -9.15 9.22 3.72
C SER A 185 -8.92 7.72 3.92
N PHE A 186 -8.83 6.97 2.82
CA PHE A 186 -8.55 5.52 2.83
C PHE A 186 -7.69 5.13 1.62
N ASP A 187 -7.21 3.88 1.59
CA ASP A 187 -6.43 3.37 0.47
C ASP A 187 -7.33 3.07 -0.75
N LEU A 188 -7.31 3.96 -1.73
CA LEU A 188 -8.03 3.87 -3.00
C LEU A 188 -7.43 2.81 -3.94
N ALA A 189 -6.16 2.46 -3.76
CA ALA A 189 -5.51 1.40 -4.54
C ALA A 189 -5.81 0.00 -3.98
N HIS A 190 -6.28 -0.10 -2.72
CA HIS A 190 -6.52 -1.38 -2.06
C HIS A 190 -7.48 -2.27 -2.86
N VAL A 191 -7.20 -3.57 -2.89
CA VAL A 191 -8.04 -4.55 -3.60
C VAL A 191 -9.49 -4.57 -3.10
N PHE A 192 -9.73 -4.41 -1.79
CA PHE A 192 -11.08 -4.30 -1.21
C PHE A 192 -11.79 -2.98 -1.49
N SER A 193 -11.04 -1.94 -1.84
CA SER A 193 -11.60 -0.69 -2.38
C SER A 193 -11.97 -0.84 -3.85
N GLY A 194 -11.68 -1.98 -4.50
CA GLY A 194 -11.89 -2.19 -5.94
C GLY A 194 -10.68 -1.86 -6.80
N GLY A 195 -9.53 -1.51 -6.21
CA GLY A 195 -8.30 -1.23 -6.94
C GLY A 195 -7.81 -2.42 -7.74
N ARG A 196 -7.16 -2.16 -8.88
CA ARG A 196 -6.69 -3.18 -9.82
C ARG A 196 -5.36 -2.78 -10.43
N VAL A 197 -4.42 -3.71 -10.50
CA VAL A 197 -3.23 -3.53 -11.32
C VAL A 197 -3.58 -3.91 -12.75
N VAL A 198 -3.61 -2.92 -13.63
CA VAL A 198 -4.11 -3.04 -15.00
C VAL A 198 -2.97 -3.20 -16.01
N TYR A 199 -1.74 -2.90 -15.60
CA TYR A 199 -0.55 -3.07 -16.43
C TYR A 199 0.72 -3.25 -15.58
N THR A 200 1.68 -3.99 -16.11
CA THR A 200 3.07 -4.09 -15.61
C THR A 200 4.03 -4.20 -16.80
N SER A 201 5.17 -3.50 -16.77
CA SER A 201 6.20 -3.57 -17.82
C SER A 201 6.88 -4.94 -17.90
N ASP A 202 7.19 -5.51 -16.73
CA ASP A 202 7.80 -6.82 -16.55
C ASP A 202 7.23 -7.48 -15.29
N GLN A 203 7.19 -8.81 -15.27
CA GLN A 203 6.84 -9.61 -14.08
C GLN A 203 7.73 -10.85 -14.07
N HIS A 204 8.90 -10.74 -13.44
CA HIS A 204 9.83 -11.86 -13.36
C HIS A 204 9.47 -12.83 -12.25
N PHE A 205 9.31 -12.29 -11.04
CA PHE A 205 8.92 -13.00 -9.83
C PHE A 205 7.81 -12.24 -9.14
N GLY A 206 6.86 -12.98 -8.56
CA GLY A 206 5.62 -12.38 -8.10
C GLY A 206 4.82 -11.72 -9.24
N VAL A 207 3.68 -11.13 -8.90
CA VAL A 207 2.76 -10.53 -9.89
C VAL A 207 2.34 -9.15 -9.43
N GLY A 208 2.04 -8.26 -10.38
CA GLY A 208 1.66 -6.88 -10.12
C GLY A 208 0.44 -6.75 -9.20
N SER A 209 -0.54 -7.66 -9.31
CA SER A 209 -1.72 -7.69 -8.44
C SER A 209 -1.38 -7.81 -6.95
N ASN A 210 -0.18 -8.31 -6.59
CA ASN A 210 0.29 -8.37 -5.20
C ASN A 210 0.49 -6.99 -4.58
N LEU A 211 0.72 -5.95 -5.38
CA LEU A 211 0.97 -4.58 -4.89
C LEU A 211 -0.17 -4.01 -4.05
N ILE A 212 -1.40 -4.50 -4.25
CA ILE A 212 -2.61 -3.94 -3.66
C ILE A 212 -3.29 -4.88 -2.65
N LEU A 213 -2.69 -6.04 -2.38
CA LEU A 213 -3.23 -7.04 -1.44
C LEU A 213 -3.13 -6.60 0.02
N PRO A 214 -3.90 -7.18 0.96
CA PRO A 214 -3.79 -6.90 2.38
C PRO A 214 -2.39 -7.18 2.97
N GLY A 215 -2.13 -6.60 4.14
CA GLY A 215 -0.93 -6.84 4.95
C GLY A 215 0.38 -6.46 4.25
N ARG A 216 1.49 -7.04 4.75
CA ARG A 216 2.86 -6.81 4.26
C ARG A 216 3.54 -8.06 3.67
N GLY A 217 2.76 -9.12 3.46
CA GLY A 217 3.25 -10.40 2.95
C GLY A 217 4.18 -11.17 3.89
N LYS A 218 4.51 -12.40 3.51
CA LYS A 218 5.31 -13.35 4.30
C LYS A 218 6.77 -13.45 3.86
N ASP A 219 7.05 -13.28 2.56
CA ASP A 219 8.37 -13.43 1.94
C ASP A 219 8.47 -12.56 0.68
N MET A 220 9.37 -12.81 -0.27
CA MET A 220 9.45 -12.03 -1.52
C MET A 220 8.38 -12.42 -2.57
N GLY A 221 7.91 -13.67 -2.56
CA GLY A 221 7.06 -14.25 -3.62
C GLY A 221 5.67 -13.63 -3.72
N ASP A 222 5.19 -13.00 -2.65
CA ASP A 222 3.92 -12.28 -2.60
C ASP A 222 4.07 -10.75 -2.79
N GLY A 223 5.10 -10.33 -3.53
CA GLY A 223 5.28 -8.95 -4.04
C GLY A 223 5.24 -8.90 -5.57
N TRP A 224 5.66 -7.77 -6.15
CA TRP A 224 5.96 -7.63 -7.58
C TRP A 224 7.47 -7.40 -7.74
N GLU A 225 8.13 -8.22 -8.56
CA GLU A 225 9.57 -8.12 -8.84
C GLU A 225 9.86 -8.24 -10.33
N THR A 226 10.71 -7.33 -10.83
CA THR A 226 11.12 -7.31 -12.24
C THR A 226 12.52 -7.89 -12.47
N LYS A 227 12.81 -8.24 -13.72
CA LYS A 227 14.12 -8.73 -14.13
C LYS A 227 15.16 -7.65 -13.90
N ARG A 228 16.29 -8.09 -13.36
CA ARG A 228 17.48 -7.25 -13.27
C ARG A 228 17.91 -6.76 -14.65
N SER A 229 18.03 -5.45 -14.81
CA SER A 229 18.48 -4.81 -16.05
C SER A 229 19.91 -4.30 -15.97
N ARG A 230 20.48 -4.07 -17.14
CA ARG A 230 21.81 -3.46 -17.36
C ARG A 230 21.75 -2.33 -18.39
N ALA A 231 20.58 -2.11 -19.00
CA ALA A 231 20.41 -1.06 -19.98
C ALA A 231 20.45 0.31 -19.29
N ALA A 232 21.20 1.25 -19.86
CA ALA A 232 21.27 2.61 -19.35
C ALA A 232 19.86 3.25 -19.42
N GLY A 233 19.43 3.86 -18.31
CA GLY A 233 18.10 4.48 -18.22
C GLY A 233 16.93 3.51 -18.15
N HIS A 234 17.18 2.20 -17.94
CA HIS A 234 16.11 1.23 -17.71
C HIS A 234 15.23 1.63 -16.54
N LYS A 235 13.93 1.34 -16.68
CA LYS A 235 12.90 1.54 -15.67
C LYS A 235 11.80 0.52 -15.88
N ASP A 236 11.17 0.11 -14.80
CA ASP A 236 9.97 -0.71 -14.81
C ASP A 236 8.80 0.05 -14.20
N TRP A 237 7.56 -0.28 -14.58
CA TRP A 237 6.39 0.39 -14.03
C TRP A 237 5.18 -0.53 -13.96
N ALA A 238 4.27 -0.16 -13.06
CA ALA A 238 2.94 -0.73 -12.97
C ALA A 238 1.89 0.39 -13.01
N ILE A 239 0.76 0.13 -13.65
CA ILE A 239 -0.42 1.01 -13.63
C ILE A 239 -1.47 0.39 -12.73
N ILE A 240 -1.93 1.17 -11.76
CA ILE A 240 -2.96 0.79 -10.81
C ILE A 240 -4.18 1.66 -11.08
N LYS A 241 -5.28 1.03 -11.50
CA LYS A 241 -6.59 1.65 -11.48
C LYS A 241 -7.09 1.70 -10.04
N LEU A 242 -7.42 2.88 -9.56
CA LEU A 242 -8.03 3.09 -8.26
C LEU A 242 -9.45 2.54 -8.27
N GLY A 243 -9.90 2.12 -7.09
CA GLY A 243 -11.23 1.55 -6.90
C GLY A 243 -12.38 2.51 -7.20
N ASP A 244 -12.13 3.80 -7.05
CA ASP A 244 -12.99 4.90 -7.52
C ASP A 244 -12.10 6.14 -7.78
N ALA A 245 -12.66 7.17 -8.43
CA ALA A 245 -12.00 8.46 -8.53
C ALA A 245 -11.77 9.06 -7.13
N GLY A 246 -10.63 9.70 -6.91
CA GLY A 246 -10.31 10.25 -5.60
C GLY A 246 -9.33 11.41 -5.60
N TYR A 247 -9.47 12.26 -4.59
CA TYR A 247 -8.55 13.33 -4.25
C TYR A 247 -7.40 12.73 -3.42
N LEU A 248 -6.25 12.56 -4.06
CA LEU A 248 -5.10 11.87 -3.46
C LEU A 248 -4.37 12.78 -2.47
N SER A 249 -3.79 12.21 -1.41
CA SER A 249 -3.07 12.95 -0.37
C SER A 249 -1.67 12.41 -0.12
N GLN A 250 -1.52 11.09 -0.01
CA GLN A 250 -0.26 10.44 0.36
C GLN A 250 -0.16 9.05 -0.26
N VAL A 251 1.07 8.55 -0.32
CA VAL A 251 1.37 7.19 -0.81
C VAL A 251 2.25 6.47 0.19
N GLU A 252 1.97 5.19 0.40
CA GLU A 252 2.86 4.24 1.06
C GLU A 252 3.48 3.32 0.02
N ILE A 253 4.81 3.19 0.06
CA ILE A 253 5.56 2.24 -0.77
C ILE A 253 6.30 1.30 0.17
N ASP A 254 5.90 0.03 0.19
CA ASP A 254 6.51 -0.98 1.05
C ASP A 254 7.44 -1.88 0.25
N THR A 255 8.70 -1.98 0.68
CA THR A 255 9.72 -2.89 0.12
C THR A 255 9.95 -4.09 1.03
N ALA A 256 9.01 -4.45 1.91
CA ALA A 256 9.11 -5.62 2.77
C ALA A 256 9.59 -6.86 2.00
N HIS A 257 10.44 -7.62 2.69
CA HIS A 257 11.20 -8.77 2.21
C HIS A 257 12.23 -8.52 1.08
N PHE A 258 12.18 -7.40 0.36
CA PHE A 258 13.18 -7.02 -0.64
C PHE A 258 14.38 -6.32 0.02
N LYS A 259 15.36 -7.13 0.46
CA LYS A 259 16.54 -6.65 1.22
C LYS A 259 17.74 -6.29 0.33
N GLY A 260 17.91 -7.01 -0.77
CA GLY A 260 19.04 -6.84 -1.70
C GLY A 260 18.64 -6.43 -3.13
N ASN A 261 17.36 -6.51 -3.43
CA ASN A 261 16.74 -6.32 -4.74
C ASN A 261 15.53 -5.36 -4.67
N PHE A 262 15.45 -4.50 -3.66
CA PHE A 262 14.55 -3.36 -3.69
C PHE A 262 15.00 -2.37 -4.78
N PRO A 263 14.07 -1.62 -5.39
CA PRO A 263 14.43 -0.58 -6.34
C PRO A 263 15.17 0.56 -5.65
N GLU A 264 16.12 1.16 -6.34
CA GLU A 264 16.94 2.25 -5.80
C GLU A 264 16.11 3.52 -5.56
N SER A 265 15.15 3.78 -6.45
CA SER A 265 14.20 4.88 -6.32
C SER A 265 12.91 4.57 -7.06
N CYS A 266 11.89 5.38 -6.81
CA CYS A 266 10.64 5.35 -7.54
C CYS A 266 10.11 6.77 -7.78
N GLU A 267 9.14 6.89 -8.68
CA GLU A 267 8.31 8.08 -8.86
C GLU A 267 6.86 7.65 -9.11
N LEU A 268 5.92 8.57 -8.93
CA LEU A 268 4.50 8.31 -9.13
C LEU A 268 3.88 9.37 -10.02
N HIS A 269 3.15 8.93 -11.03
CA HIS A 269 2.26 9.79 -11.82
C HIS A 269 0.80 9.40 -11.56
N ALA A 270 -0.12 10.35 -11.72
CA ALA A 270 -1.55 10.12 -11.62
C ALA A 270 -2.28 10.68 -12.86
N VAL A 271 -3.39 10.04 -13.24
CA VAL A 271 -4.24 10.50 -14.35
C VAL A 271 -5.72 10.25 -14.07
N HIS A 272 -6.56 11.12 -14.62
CA HIS A 272 -8.00 10.91 -14.73
C HIS A 272 -8.32 10.36 -16.12
N SER A 273 -8.81 9.13 -16.22
CA SER A 273 -9.13 8.48 -17.49
C SER A 273 -10.28 7.48 -17.32
N THR A 274 -11.08 7.35 -18.37
CA THR A 274 -12.14 6.34 -18.50
C THR A 274 -11.64 5.01 -19.06
N GLU A 275 -10.42 4.98 -19.61
CA GLU A 275 -9.82 3.77 -20.15
C GLU A 275 -9.41 2.80 -19.04
N LEU A 276 -9.49 1.49 -19.29
CA LEU A 276 -9.01 0.49 -18.34
C LEU A 276 -7.48 0.53 -18.20
N VAL A 277 -6.78 0.78 -19.31
CA VAL A 277 -5.32 0.91 -19.35
C VAL A 277 -5.00 2.21 -20.10
N PRO A 278 -4.80 3.33 -19.40
CA PRO A 278 -4.46 4.59 -20.05
C PRO A 278 -3.10 4.51 -20.76
N ASP A 279 -2.98 5.16 -21.91
CA ASP A 279 -1.70 5.27 -22.63
C ASP A 279 -0.65 6.00 -21.76
N VAL A 280 0.53 5.41 -21.61
CA VAL A 280 1.63 5.99 -20.83
C VAL A 280 2.29 7.21 -21.51
N SER A 281 2.06 7.39 -22.81
CA SER A 281 2.51 8.54 -23.59
C SER A 281 1.56 9.74 -23.53
N ASP A 282 0.41 9.59 -22.88
CA ASP A 282 -0.53 10.69 -22.64
C ASP A 282 0.14 11.82 -21.83
N GLU A 283 0.03 13.05 -22.32
CA GLU A 283 0.55 14.25 -21.67
C GLU A 283 -0.20 14.59 -20.37
N ASN A 284 -1.38 13.99 -20.14
CA ASN A 284 -2.23 14.21 -18.96
C ASN A 284 -1.70 13.53 -17.68
N TRP A 285 -0.67 12.69 -17.76
CA TRP A 285 -0.06 12.09 -16.57
C TRP A 285 0.64 13.17 -15.72
N THR A 286 0.05 13.49 -14.58
CA THR A 286 0.61 14.46 -13.64
C THR A 286 1.64 13.80 -12.73
N LEU A 287 2.85 14.36 -12.63
CA LEU A 287 3.86 13.92 -11.67
C LEU A 287 3.42 14.31 -10.26
N VAL A 288 3.09 13.31 -9.43
CA VAL A 288 2.57 13.50 -8.07
C VAL A 288 3.54 13.06 -6.97
N LEU A 289 4.57 12.28 -7.31
CA LEU A 289 5.72 12.03 -6.46
C LEU A 289 6.98 12.10 -7.33
N PRO A 290 7.85 13.12 -7.15
CA PRO A 290 9.11 13.17 -7.87
C PRO A 290 10.01 11.99 -7.50
N ARG A 291 10.98 11.68 -8.37
CA ARG A 291 11.89 10.56 -8.16
C ARG A 291 12.57 10.62 -6.79
N THR A 292 12.24 9.66 -5.93
CA THR A 292 12.68 9.59 -4.53
C THR A 292 13.31 8.25 -4.21
N LYS A 293 14.31 8.26 -3.33
CA LYS A 293 15.03 7.04 -2.91
C LYS A 293 14.10 6.12 -2.12
N LEU A 294 14.33 4.82 -2.26
CA LEU A 294 13.75 3.80 -1.40
C LEU A 294 14.85 3.08 -0.63
N GLY A 295 14.45 2.44 0.46
CA GLY A 295 15.29 1.60 1.30
C GLY A 295 14.85 0.13 1.30
N PRO A 296 15.71 -0.77 1.79
CA PRO A 296 15.39 -2.19 1.87
C PRO A 296 14.40 -2.49 3.00
N HIS A 297 13.49 -3.44 2.77
CA HIS A 297 12.66 -4.07 3.80
C HIS A 297 11.89 -3.08 4.69
N ARG A 298 11.23 -2.06 4.09
CA ARG A 298 10.60 -0.99 4.86
C ARG A 298 9.39 -0.36 4.16
N GLN A 299 8.51 0.21 4.96
CA GLN A 299 7.47 1.13 4.50
C GLN A 299 8.06 2.54 4.35
N HIS A 300 7.69 3.20 3.26
CA HIS A 300 8.05 4.58 2.96
C HIS A 300 6.75 5.37 2.78
N PHE A 301 6.64 6.51 3.45
CA PHE A 301 5.45 7.33 3.44
C PHE A 301 5.78 8.68 2.83
N PHE A 302 5.07 9.06 1.77
CA PHE A 302 5.29 10.31 1.07
C PHE A 302 3.99 11.09 0.91
N GLN A 303 4.06 12.39 1.13
CA GLN A 303 2.98 13.31 0.76
C GLN A 303 3.04 13.52 -0.75
N LEU A 304 1.88 13.46 -1.41
CA LEU A 304 1.78 13.69 -2.84
C LEU A 304 1.76 15.20 -3.15
N GLU A 305 2.37 15.55 -4.27
CA GLU A 305 2.47 16.91 -4.81
C GLU A 305 1.54 17.05 -6.02
N ASN A 306 1.15 18.28 -6.38
CA ASN A 306 0.35 18.55 -7.59
C ASN A 306 -0.99 17.80 -7.67
N VAL A 307 -1.58 17.46 -6.53
CA VAL A 307 -2.85 16.70 -6.44
C VAL A 307 -4.06 17.54 -6.03
N ALA A 308 -3.84 18.78 -5.59
CA ALA A 308 -4.89 19.62 -5.02
C ALA A 308 -6.01 19.92 -6.04
N GLY A 309 -7.26 19.62 -5.66
CA GLY A 309 -8.45 19.94 -6.45
C GLY A 309 -8.69 19.05 -7.68
N THR A 310 -7.85 18.04 -7.92
CA THR A 310 -7.99 17.14 -9.08
C THR A 310 -8.31 15.71 -8.63
N PRO A 311 -9.44 15.13 -9.06
CA PRO A 311 -9.74 13.74 -8.80
C PRO A 311 -9.01 12.83 -9.81
N TYR A 312 -8.28 11.84 -9.32
CA TYR A 312 -7.55 10.87 -10.15
C TYR A 312 -8.19 9.49 -10.11
N THR A 313 -7.99 8.71 -11.17
CA THR A 313 -8.58 7.37 -11.35
C THR A 313 -7.52 6.28 -11.46
N HIS A 314 -6.29 6.66 -11.80
CA HIS A 314 -5.17 5.75 -12.00
C HIS A 314 -3.90 6.37 -11.44
N VAL A 315 -2.99 5.52 -10.98
CA VAL A 315 -1.60 5.88 -10.70
C VAL A 315 -0.65 4.99 -11.49
N LYS A 316 0.50 5.53 -11.87
CA LYS A 316 1.61 4.80 -12.48
C LYS A 316 2.82 4.91 -11.56
N ILE A 317 3.17 3.81 -10.92
CA ILE A 317 4.41 3.70 -10.14
C ILE A 317 5.52 3.24 -11.07
N THR A 318 6.58 4.04 -11.16
CA THR A 318 7.78 3.70 -11.92
C THR A 318 8.91 3.46 -10.94
N ILE A 319 9.65 2.37 -11.10
CA ILE A 319 10.81 2.00 -10.30
C ILE A 319 12.09 2.11 -11.13
N TYR A 320 13.19 2.43 -10.46
CA TYR A 320 14.48 2.64 -11.10
C TYR A 320 15.60 1.83 -10.42
N PRO A 321 16.50 1.21 -11.21
CA PRO A 321 16.24 0.80 -12.59
C PRO A 321 15.20 -0.34 -12.66
N ASP A 322 15.21 -1.22 -11.68
CA ASP A 322 14.44 -2.45 -11.57
C ASP A 322 14.38 -2.85 -10.09
N GLY A 323 13.65 -3.92 -9.74
CA GLY A 323 13.63 -4.47 -8.39
C GLY A 323 12.24 -4.92 -7.96
N GLY A 324 12.07 -5.09 -6.64
CA GLY A 324 10.84 -5.57 -6.03
C GLY A 324 10.15 -4.58 -5.08
N ILE A 325 8.83 -4.46 -5.22
CA ILE A 325 7.94 -3.74 -4.29
C ILE A 325 6.93 -4.73 -3.72
N LYS A 326 6.69 -4.62 -2.41
CA LYS A 326 5.69 -5.43 -1.70
C LYS A 326 4.30 -4.86 -1.88
N ARG A 327 4.09 -3.60 -1.50
CA ARG A 327 2.78 -2.93 -1.55
C ARG A 327 2.90 -1.49 -2.04
N VAL A 328 1.81 -1.01 -2.64
CA VAL A 328 1.55 0.40 -2.92
C VAL A 328 0.18 0.72 -2.34
N ARG A 329 0.14 1.68 -1.42
CA ARG A 329 -1.11 2.23 -0.88
C ARG A 329 -1.25 3.65 -1.37
N VAL A 330 -2.40 3.99 -1.94
CA VAL A 330 -2.68 5.35 -2.42
C VAL A 330 -3.82 5.91 -1.60
N LEU A 331 -3.48 6.79 -0.68
CA LEU A 331 -4.42 7.30 0.31
C LEU A 331 -5.03 8.60 -0.20
N GLY A 332 -6.33 8.73 -0.01
CA GLY A 332 -7.08 9.90 -0.43
C GLY A 332 -8.55 9.79 -0.07
N GLN A 333 -9.29 10.85 -0.38
CA GLN A 333 -10.74 10.90 -0.22
C GLN A 333 -11.40 10.53 -1.54
N ARG A 334 -12.54 9.85 -1.48
CA ARG A 334 -13.31 9.51 -2.68
C ARG A 334 -13.89 10.80 -3.27
N ALA A 335 -13.75 10.99 -4.57
CA ALA A 335 -14.29 12.13 -5.29
C ALA A 335 -15.78 11.89 -5.57
N VAL A 336 -16.60 11.97 -4.52
CA VAL A 336 -18.05 11.75 -4.63
C VAL A 336 -18.71 13.06 -5.06
N ASP A 337 -18.57 13.44 -6.33
CA ASP A 337 -19.32 14.56 -6.89
C ASP A 337 -20.53 14.08 -7.71
N SER A 338 -21.62 14.82 -7.53
CA SER A 338 -22.99 14.69 -8.03
C SER A 338 -23.15 14.81 -9.55
N ILE A 339 -22.47 13.97 -10.33
CA ILE A 339 -22.57 13.94 -11.79
C ILE A 339 -22.85 12.50 -12.27
N ASN A 340 -24.11 12.32 -12.68
CA ASN A 340 -24.69 11.28 -13.53
C ASN A 340 -24.47 9.79 -13.20
N LYS A 341 -25.57 9.21 -12.70
CA LYS A 341 -25.94 7.80 -12.57
C LYS A 341 -25.92 6.94 -13.86
N ASP A 342 -25.25 7.34 -14.94
CA ASP A 342 -25.48 6.74 -16.26
C ASP A 342 -24.32 5.92 -16.88
N SER A 343 -23.13 5.82 -16.27
CA SER A 343 -22.05 5.02 -16.88
C SER A 343 -21.83 3.62 -16.30
N ASP A 344 -22.31 3.31 -15.08
CA ASP A 344 -22.20 1.95 -14.50
C ASP A 344 -23.45 1.09 -14.70
N ARG A 345 -24.49 1.64 -15.34
CA ARG A 345 -25.69 0.89 -15.77
C ARG A 345 -25.55 0.23 -17.14
N ALA A 346 -24.43 0.39 -17.83
CA ALA A 346 -24.21 -0.24 -19.15
C ALA A 346 -23.64 -1.67 -19.07
N ALA A 347 -23.29 -2.17 -17.87
CA ALA A 347 -22.80 -3.54 -17.69
C ALA A 347 -23.77 -4.46 -16.91
N THR A 348 -24.89 -3.94 -16.40
CA THR A 348 -25.91 -4.75 -15.73
C THR A 348 -27.32 -4.17 -15.97
N SER A 349 -28.20 -5.02 -16.50
CA SER A 349 -29.67 -4.88 -16.60
C SER A 349 -30.28 -4.02 -17.74
N ASN A 350 -31.00 -4.72 -18.63
CA ASN A 350 -32.43 -4.53 -18.97
C ASN A 350 -32.85 -5.83 -19.72
N VAL A 351 -34.00 -6.46 -19.45
CA VAL A 351 -35.35 -5.99 -19.82
C VAL A 351 -36.46 -6.59 -18.93
N ASN A 352 -37.30 -5.72 -18.35
CA ASN A 352 -38.79 -5.67 -18.39
C ASN A 352 -39.20 -4.54 -17.41
N GLU A 353 -40.07 -3.56 -17.68
CA GLU A 353 -41.19 -3.42 -18.61
C GLU A 353 -41.55 -1.92 -18.82
N ILE A 354 -42.59 -1.68 -19.63
CA ILE A 354 -42.87 -0.50 -20.47
C ILE A 354 -43.96 0.45 -19.90
N ALA A 355 -43.76 1.75 -20.20
CA ALA A 355 -44.71 2.84 -20.52
C ALA A 355 -45.45 3.72 -19.48
N GLY A 356 -45.35 5.03 -19.78
CA GLY A 356 -46.38 6.08 -19.67
C GLY A 356 -46.05 7.22 -18.68
N ASP A 357 -46.16 8.53 -18.94
CA ASP A 357 -46.29 9.40 -20.12
C ASP A 357 -46.07 10.85 -19.59
N GLY A 358 -45.64 11.78 -20.46
CA GLY A 358 -46.02 13.20 -20.50
C GLY A 358 -45.55 14.19 -19.41
N GLY A 359 -44.73 15.19 -19.79
CA GLY A 359 -44.70 16.48 -19.08
C GLY A 359 -43.47 17.36 -19.30
N SER A 360 -43.53 18.25 -20.29
CA SER A 360 -42.54 19.31 -20.55
C SER A 360 -42.78 20.54 -19.66
N SER A 361 -41.72 21.09 -19.05
CA SER A 361 -41.66 22.53 -18.72
C SER A 361 -40.21 23.02 -18.61
N ALA A 362 -39.95 24.18 -19.20
CA ALA A 362 -38.63 24.81 -19.30
C ALA A 362 -38.37 25.87 -18.20
N ALA A 363 -37.06 26.13 -18.02
CA ALA A 363 -36.38 27.29 -17.40
C ALA A 363 -36.24 27.30 -15.85
N PRO A 364 -35.26 28.03 -15.25
CA PRO A 364 -34.22 28.91 -15.85
C PRO A 364 -32.77 28.62 -15.37
N HIS A 365 -31.81 29.29 -16.02
CA HIS A 365 -30.40 29.40 -15.63
C HIS A 365 -30.23 29.98 -14.21
N GLU A 366 -29.52 29.27 -13.33
CA GLU A 366 -28.92 29.83 -12.11
C GLU A 366 -27.39 29.99 -12.28
N PRO A 367 -26.77 31.01 -11.64
CA PRO A 367 -25.36 31.30 -11.78
C PRO A 367 -24.51 30.28 -11.01
N ALA A 368 -23.32 30.00 -11.53
CA ALA A 368 -22.34 29.12 -10.89
C ALA A 368 -22.06 29.55 -9.43
N PRO A 369 -22.04 28.61 -8.47
CA PRO A 369 -21.64 28.91 -7.11
C PRO A 369 -20.15 29.27 -7.08
N HIS A 370 -19.85 30.49 -6.62
CA HIS A 370 -18.49 30.84 -6.20
C HIS A 370 -18.07 29.91 -5.04
N PRO A 371 -16.86 29.34 -5.06
CA PRO A 371 -16.39 28.55 -3.93
C PRO A 371 -16.24 29.47 -2.72
N GLY A 372 -17.01 29.19 -1.67
CA GLY A 372 -16.84 29.81 -0.37
C GLY A 372 -15.42 29.56 0.13
N ARG A 373 -14.64 30.64 0.27
CA ARG A 373 -13.34 30.59 0.95
C ARG A 373 -13.57 30.16 2.40
N SER A 374 -13.20 28.92 2.74
CA SER A 374 -12.91 28.58 4.13
C SER A 374 -11.70 29.42 4.56
N GLY A 375 -11.82 30.17 5.66
CA GLY A 375 -10.70 30.96 6.22
C GLY A 375 -9.61 30.11 6.89
N LEU A 376 -9.41 28.87 6.43
CA LEU A 376 -8.53 27.88 7.02
C LEU A 376 -7.45 27.51 6.00
N GLY A 377 -6.17 27.60 6.40
CA GLY A 377 -5.06 27.33 5.50
C GLY A 377 -4.89 25.84 5.16
N PRO A 378 -3.94 25.52 4.26
CA PRO A 378 -3.73 24.17 3.73
C PRO A 378 -3.42 23.13 4.81
N ILE A 379 -3.88 21.91 4.60
CA ILE A 379 -3.62 20.78 5.50
C ILE A 379 -2.40 20.00 5.01
N ILE A 380 -1.50 19.65 5.93
CA ILE A 380 -0.33 18.81 5.72
C ILE A 380 -0.51 17.53 6.55
N PRO A 381 -0.55 16.34 5.94
CA PRO A 381 -0.61 15.11 6.71
C PRO A 381 0.71 14.87 7.46
N ALA A 382 0.64 14.53 8.75
CA ALA A 382 1.79 14.07 9.51
C ALA A 382 2.04 12.58 9.19
N LEU A 383 3.14 12.30 8.49
CA LEU A 383 3.49 10.94 8.04
C LEU A 383 4.51 10.29 8.97
N PRO A 384 4.56 8.95 9.11
CA PRO A 384 5.64 8.30 9.83
C PRO A 384 7.02 8.70 9.28
N LEU A 385 7.93 9.10 10.17
CA LEU A 385 9.28 9.53 9.78
C LEU A 385 10.10 8.35 9.23
N THR A 386 10.61 8.50 8.01
CA THR A 386 11.57 7.58 7.40
C THR A 386 12.81 8.34 6.93
N ALA A 387 13.96 7.67 6.92
CA ALA A 387 15.22 8.28 6.48
C ALA A 387 15.16 8.78 5.03
N GLU A 388 14.47 8.04 4.15
CA GLU A 388 14.34 8.36 2.74
C GLU A 388 13.43 9.59 2.53
N ALA A 389 12.27 9.63 3.19
CA ALA A 389 11.35 10.77 3.09
C ALA A 389 11.91 12.06 3.72
N PHE A 390 12.73 11.91 4.77
CA PHE A 390 13.39 13.04 5.44
C PHE A 390 14.71 13.47 4.77
N SER A 391 15.29 12.67 3.87
CA SER A 391 16.59 12.94 3.26
C SER A 391 16.75 14.30 2.56
N PRO A 392 15.69 14.95 2.02
CA PRO A 392 15.80 16.31 1.48
C PRO A 392 16.00 17.41 2.54
N PHE A 393 15.76 17.10 3.81
CA PHE A 393 15.73 18.07 4.91
C PHE A 393 16.77 17.77 5.99
N GLY A 394 17.34 16.57 6.00
CA GLY A 394 18.19 16.14 7.08
C GLY A 394 18.52 14.66 7.04
N LYS A 395 18.87 14.13 8.22
CA LYS A 395 19.23 12.74 8.46
C LYS A 395 18.45 12.20 9.66
N VAL A 396 18.06 10.94 9.59
CA VAL A 396 17.44 10.22 10.71
C VAL A 396 18.48 9.31 11.35
N VAL A 397 18.63 9.41 12.67
CA VAL A 397 19.55 8.61 13.48
C VAL A 397 18.72 7.65 14.32
N GLN A 398 18.81 6.35 14.01
CA GLN A 398 18.06 5.31 14.70
C GLN A 398 18.77 3.95 14.58
N ALA A 399 18.38 3.01 15.43
CA ALA A 399 18.72 1.60 15.26
C ALA A 399 17.74 0.90 14.30
N TYR A 400 18.15 -0.24 13.76
CA TYR A 400 17.33 -1.06 12.87
C TYR A 400 17.32 -2.50 13.39
N ALA A 401 16.13 -3.11 13.47
CA ALA A 401 15.97 -4.48 13.95
C ALA A 401 16.64 -5.51 13.00
N ASP A 402 16.56 -5.27 11.69
CA ASP A 402 17.29 -6.02 10.67
C ASP A 402 18.40 -5.13 10.10
N VAL A 403 19.65 -5.57 10.22
CA VAL A 403 20.83 -4.86 9.68
C VAL A 403 20.81 -4.75 8.16
N ASN A 404 20.03 -5.59 7.47
CA ASN A 404 19.83 -5.51 6.02
C ASN A 404 18.75 -4.51 5.62
N ALA A 405 18.01 -3.94 6.57
CA ALA A 405 16.96 -2.94 6.32
C ALA A 405 17.46 -1.48 6.43
N VAL A 406 18.77 -1.30 6.65
CA VAL A 406 19.41 0.03 6.76
C VAL A 406 19.30 0.77 5.41
N PRO A 407 18.92 2.08 5.37
CA PRO A 407 18.67 2.86 4.15
C PRO A 407 19.76 2.80 3.09
N ASN A 408 21.01 2.69 3.53
CA ASN A 408 22.17 2.70 2.65
C ASN A 408 23.16 1.59 3.06
N PRO A 409 22.80 0.32 2.84
CA PRO A 409 23.53 -0.82 3.41
C PRO A 409 24.96 -0.94 2.86
N ARG A 410 25.27 -0.31 1.71
CA ARG A 410 26.61 -0.28 1.13
C ARG A 410 27.53 0.75 1.77
N HIS A 411 26.99 1.82 2.35
CA HIS A 411 27.77 2.93 2.89
C HIS A 411 27.68 3.05 4.41
N THR A 412 26.62 2.52 5.03
CA THR A 412 26.50 2.46 6.49
C THR A 412 27.24 1.25 7.02
N LYS A 413 28.39 1.48 7.66
CA LYS A 413 29.11 0.42 8.37
C LYS A 413 28.32 0.01 9.62
N VAL A 414 28.08 -1.28 9.79
CA VAL A 414 27.43 -1.88 10.96
C VAL A 414 28.37 -2.93 11.57
N THR A 415 28.61 -2.87 12.87
CA THR A 415 29.48 -3.84 13.56
C THR A 415 28.92 -4.26 14.90
N GLY A 416 29.22 -5.48 15.34
CA GLY A 416 29.07 -5.86 16.74
C GLY A 416 29.98 -5.02 17.64
N ALA A 417 29.55 -4.78 18.87
CA ALA A 417 30.26 -4.06 19.93
C ALA A 417 29.95 -4.69 21.30
N ASN A 418 30.63 -4.21 22.35
CA ASN A 418 30.40 -4.60 23.75
C ASN A 418 30.36 -6.13 23.96
N GLN A 419 31.36 -6.85 23.44
CA GLN A 419 31.46 -8.31 23.59
C GLN A 419 30.20 -9.07 23.10
N GLY A 420 29.53 -8.54 22.06
CA GLY A 420 28.35 -9.14 21.45
C GLY A 420 27.01 -8.62 21.97
N THR A 421 27.01 -7.70 22.93
CA THR A 421 25.78 -7.14 23.52
C THR A 421 25.26 -5.88 22.83
N ALA A 422 25.99 -5.34 21.85
CA ALA A 422 25.57 -4.15 21.12
C ALA A 422 25.82 -4.26 19.61
N THR A 423 24.98 -3.57 18.85
CA THR A 423 25.17 -3.32 17.42
C THR A 423 25.42 -1.84 17.20
N LYS A 424 26.55 -1.51 16.59
CA LYS A 424 26.94 -0.13 16.29
C LYS A 424 26.63 0.21 14.84
N PHE A 425 25.77 1.19 14.64
CA PHE A 425 25.50 1.83 13.34
C PHE A 425 26.41 3.06 13.24
N HIS A 426 27.43 3.00 12.38
CA HIS A 426 28.48 4.02 12.37
C HIS A 426 28.04 5.24 11.57
N LYS A 427 28.22 6.43 12.15
CA LYS A 427 28.16 7.72 11.46
C LYS A 427 26.88 7.92 10.62
N LEU A 428 25.71 7.65 11.22
CA LEU A 428 24.42 7.87 10.55
C LEU A 428 24.19 9.35 10.20
N ALA A 429 24.81 10.26 10.95
CA ALA A 429 24.92 11.68 10.64
C ALA A 429 26.29 12.20 11.11
N LEU A 430 26.75 13.31 10.52
CA LEU A 430 27.91 14.07 10.95
C LEU A 430 27.45 15.44 11.44
N LEU A 431 28.22 16.06 12.34
CA LEU A 431 28.02 17.45 12.73
C LEU A 431 28.81 18.36 11.80
N GLU A 432 28.19 19.44 11.37
CA GLU A 432 28.70 20.39 10.39
C GLU A 432 28.42 21.81 10.86
N ALA A 433 29.39 22.69 10.64
CA ALA A 433 29.27 24.10 10.94
C ALA A 433 30.13 24.95 9.99
N SER A 434 29.69 26.16 9.72
CA SER A 434 30.28 27.08 8.74
C SER A 434 30.36 28.53 9.25
N TYR A 435 30.35 28.73 10.58
CA TYR A 435 30.52 30.05 11.18
C TYR A 435 31.85 30.71 10.78
N PRO A 436 31.90 32.06 10.71
CA PRO A 436 33.15 32.79 10.53
C PRO A 436 34.17 32.40 11.62
N PRO A 437 35.47 32.25 11.30
CA PRO A 437 36.49 31.84 12.27
C PRO A 437 36.57 32.70 13.54
N GLU A 438 36.25 33.99 13.42
CA GLU A 438 36.27 35.00 14.49
C GLU A 438 35.00 35.04 15.35
N SER A 439 33.97 34.24 15.02
CA SER A 439 32.66 34.24 15.69
C SER A 439 32.67 33.72 17.12
N ALA A 440 33.76 33.09 17.57
CA ALA A 440 33.83 32.35 18.83
C ALA A 440 32.79 31.20 18.96
N ALA A 441 32.21 30.75 17.84
CA ALA A 441 31.22 29.68 17.84
C ALA A 441 31.84 28.34 18.31
N THR A 442 31.10 27.60 19.13
CA THR A 442 31.53 26.30 19.66
C THR A 442 30.43 25.26 19.54
N THR A 443 30.81 24.00 19.30
CA THR A 443 29.87 22.89 19.35
C THR A 443 29.53 22.58 20.80
N GLY A 444 28.24 22.61 21.12
CA GLY A 444 27.71 22.38 22.45
C GLY A 444 26.58 21.36 22.47
N LEU A 445 26.18 20.99 23.68
CA LEU A 445 24.98 20.22 23.92
C LEU A 445 24.08 21.01 24.87
N SER A 446 22.85 21.25 24.43
CA SER A 446 21.80 21.92 25.21
C SER A 446 20.69 20.92 25.51
N VAL A 447 19.95 21.11 26.61
CA VAL A 447 18.80 20.25 26.95
C VAL A 447 17.52 21.06 26.88
N TYR A 448 16.53 20.54 26.18
CA TYR A 448 15.19 21.10 26.07
C TYR A 448 14.18 20.18 26.75
N ARG A 449 13.43 20.71 27.71
CA ARG A 449 12.24 20.05 28.28
C ARG A 449 10.98 20.59 27.61
N CYS A 450 10.47 19.86 26.64
CA CYS A 450 9.37 20.29 25.77
C CYS A 450 8.02 19.81 26.31
N LYS A 451 7.07 20.73 26.48
CA LYS A 451 5.67 20.41 26.81
C LYS A 451 4.89 20.05 25.55
N PRO A 452 3.88 19.16 25.63
CA PRO A 452 3.12 18.76 24.46
C PRO A 452 2.32 19.91 23.86
N ILE A 453 2.23 19.92 22.54
CA ILE A 453 1.34 20.83 21.81
C ILE A 453 -0.12 20.44 22.08
N ALA A 454 -1.02 21.43 22.00
CA ALA A 454 -2.44 21.23 22.23
C ALA A 454 -3.13 20.62 20.98
N VAL A 455 -2.99 19.30 20.80
CA VAL A 455 -3.65 18.55 19.73
C VAL A 455 -4.09 17.16 20.24
N ARG A 456 -5.18 16.65 19.68
CA ARG A 456 -5.68 15.28 19.94
C ARG A 456 -5.39 14.36 18.75
N PRO A 457 -5.37 13.03 18.93
CA PRO A 457 -5.35 12.10 17.80
C PRO A 457 -6.49 12.40 16.81
N GLY A 458 -6.21 12.33 15.52
CA GLY A 458 -7.13 12.75 14.45
C GLY A 458 -7.37 14.27 14.34
N GLY A 459 -6.70 15.08 15.18
CA GLY A 459 -6.84 16.53 15.21
C GLY A 459 -5.91 17.25 14.23
N GLU A 460 -6.11 18.55 14.11
CA GLU A 460 -5.27 19.46 13.31
C GLU A 460 -4.60 20.49 14.21
N TRP A 461 -3.38 20.90 13.86
CA TRP A 461 -2.60 21.87 14.62
C TRP A 461 -1.95 22.92 13.72
N GLU A 462 -2.12 24.21 14.03
CA GLU A 462 -1.61 25.33 13.23
C GLU A 462 -0.10 25.52 13.37
N VAL A 463 0.59 25.64 12.24
CA VAL A 463 2.00 26.02 12.18
C VAL A 463 2.09 27.53 12.05
N LYS A 464 2.66 28.20 13.04
CA LYS A 464 2.69 29.67 13.12
C LYS A 464 4.08 30.27 12.94
N VAL A 465 5.12 29.48 13.16
CA VAL A 465 6.50 29.93 13.14
C VAL A 465 7.36 28.86 12.50
N LEU A 466 8.39 29.28 11.77
CA LEU A 466 9.49 28.43 11.34
C LEU A 466 10.81 29.12 11.69
N GLU A 467 11.81 28.33 12.03
CA GLU A 467 13.17 28.76 12.29
C GLU A 467 14.16 28.01 11.40
N ARG A 468 15.34 28.58 11.18
CA ARG A 468 16.45 27.90 10.53
C ARG A 468 17.77 28.29 11.19
N HIS A 469 18.77 27.43 11.01
CA HIS A 469 20.12 27.60 11.51
C HIS A 469 21.09 27.68 10.31
N PRO A 470 21.53 28.89 9.90
CA PRO A 470 22.26 29.08 8.63
C PRO A 470 23.68 28.53 8.63
N CYS A 471 24.30 28.41 9.81
CA CYS A 471 25.71 28.10 9.95
C CYS A 471 25.98 26.74 10.63
N THR A 472 24.96 25.95 10.95
CA THR A 472 25.12 24.63 11.56
C THR A 472 23.98 23.70 11.21
N ASN A 473 24.27 22.40 11.15
CA ASN A 473 23.23 21.40 11.24
C ASN A 473 22.89 21.15 12.72
N GLN A 474 21.63 20.83 13.01
CA GLN A 474 21.13 20.76 14.37
C GLN A 474 20.54 19.39 14.63
N ALA A 475 21.01 18.71 15.68
CA ALA A 475 20.53 17.38 16.05
C ALA A 475 19.63 17.44 17.28
N PHE A 476 18.47 16.78 17.23
CA PHE A 476 17.60 16.55 18.40
C PHE A 476 17.53 15.07 18.73
N VAL A 477 17.97 14.73 19.94
CA VAL A 477 18.06 13.36 20.43
C VAL A 477 17.15 13.19 21.65
N PRO A 478 16.07 12.38 21.57
CA PRO A 478 15.24 12.07 22.73
C PRO A 478 16.06 11.42 23.85
N MET A 479 15.88 11.89 25.09
CA MET A 479 16.66 11.41 26.25
C MET A 479 16.00 10.27 27.02
N GLY A 480 14.75 9.91 26.68
CA GLY A 480 13.99 8.86 27.36
C GLY A 480 13.52 9.27 28.76
N GLY A 481 13.34 8.29 29.65
CA GLY A 481 12.86 8.49 31.01
C GLY A 481 13.42 7.45 31.97
N GLY A 482 13.08 7.56 33.26
CA GLY A 482 13.62 6.70 34.30
C GLY A 482 12.80 6.74 35.58
N VAL A 483 11.90 5.77 35.75
CA VAL A 483 11.09 5.64 36.97
C VAL A 483 11.99 5.44 38.18
N GLY A 484 11.88 6.33 39.16
CA GLY A 484 12.70 6.31 40.38
C GLY A 484 14.16 6.72 40.18
N LEU A 485 14.53 7.27 39.01
CA LEU A 485 15.89 7.71 38.67
C LEU A 485 16.01 9.24 38.65
N GLY A 486 15.81 9.88 39.82
CA GLY A 486 16.15 11.30 40.03
C GLY A 486 15.37 12.28 39.15
N ASP A 487 16.09 13.19 38.48
CA ASP A 487 15.51 14.30 37.71
C ASP A 487 14.95 13.91 36.33
N ALA A 488 15.08 12.63 35.94
CA ALA A 488 14.55 12.10 34.69
C ALA A 488 13.01 12.12 34.70
N LEU A 489 12.42 12.23 33.51
CA LEU A 489 10.97 12.07 33.37
C LEU A 489 10.56 10.65 33.75
N GLU A 490 9.60 10.50 34.66
CA GLU A 490 9.06 9.19 35.03
C GLU A 490 8.26 8.56 33.87
N GLU A 491 7.47 9.39 33.19
CA GLU A 491 6.64 8.98 32.05
C GLU A 491 6.86 9.91 30.84
N PRO A 492 7.98 9.78 30.10
CA PRO A 492 8.24 10.58 28.93
C PRO A 492 7.26 10.27 27.79
N GLY A 493 7.06 11.24 26.90
CA GLY A 493 6.36 11.02 25.64
C GLY A 493 7.11 10.07 24.70
N SER A 494 6.36 9.48 23.76
CA SER A 494 6.86 8.48 22.82
C SER A 494 6.93 8.97 21.37
N ALA A 495 6.43 10.17 21.08
CA ALA A 495 6.35 10.71 19.73
C ALA A 495 6.42 12.24 19.71
N TYR A 496 6.96 12.78 18.62
CA TYR A 496 7.07 14.21 18.36
C TYR A 496 6.91 14.50 16.86
N LEU A 497 6.53 15.74 16.55
CA LEU A 497 6.43 16.23 15.19
C LEU A 497 7.74 16.85 14.72
N VAL A 498 8.07 16.57 13.47
CA VAL A 498 9.15 17.18 12.72
C VAL A 498 8.51 17.87 11.52
N ILE A 499 8.47 19.20 11.55
CA ILE A 499 7.84 20.00 10.49
C ILE A 499 8.96 20.78 9.81
N VAL A 500 9.09 20.62 8.50
CA VAL A 500 10.23 21.13 7.72
C VAL A 500 9.76 21.74 6.42
N ALA A 501 10.49 22.74 5.93
CA ALA A 501 10.34 23.35 4.62
C ALA A 501 11.73 23.68 4.02
N LYS A 502 11.83 23.63 2.70
CA LYS A 502 13.03 24.07 1.98
C LYS A 502 13.11 25.60 1.98
N ASN A 503 14.30 26.11 1.68
CA ASN A 503 14.48 27.53 1.42
C ASN A 503 13.90 27.92 0.05
N GLY A 504 13.12 28.98 0.02
CA GLY A 504 12.55 29.59 -1.18
C GLY A 504 13.54 30.54 -1.87
N ALA A 505 13.17 30.98 -3.07
CA ALA A 505 14.00 31.89 -3.87
C ALA A 505 14.14 33.30 -3.25
N ASP A 506 13.24 33.67 -2.33
CA ASP A 506 13.23 34.92 -1.59
C ASP A 506 13.93 34.82 -0.21
N ASP A 507 14.65 33.72 0.02
CA ASP A 507 15.34 33.40 1.27
C ASP A 507 14.39 33.24 2.49
N LYS A 508 13.13 32.88 2.23
CA LYS A 508 12.11 32.52 3.23
C LYS A 508 11.68 31.06 3.06
N PRO A 509 10.87 30.48 3.98
CA PRO A 509 10.37 29.12 3.80
C PRO A 509 9.52 28.97 2.52
N ASP A 510 9.86 27.98 1.68
CA ASP A 510 8.97 27.52 0.62
C ASP A 510 7.86 26.63 1.23
N LEU A 511 6.71 27.23 1.53
CA LEU A 511 5.60 26.55 2.19
C LEU A 511 4.96 25.44 1.34
N ALA A 512 5.14 25.43 0.01
CA ALA A 512 4.69 24.31 -0.83
C ALA A 512 5.53 23.05 -0.61
N SER A 513 6.80 23.22 -0.25
CA SER A 513 7.70 22.12 0.12
C SER A 513 7.50 21.61 1.55
N MET A 514 6.61 22.22 2.34
CA MET A 514 6.45 21.90 3.74
C MET A 514 5.96 20.46 3.93
N ARG A 515 6.61 19.72 4.84
CA ARG A 515 6.26 18.35 5.22
C ARG A 515 6.19 18.24 6.73
N ALA A 516 5.34 17.34 7.21
CA ALA A 516 5.24 17.00 8.62
C ALA A 516 5.47 15.50 8.81
N PHE A 517 6.30 15.16 9.77
CA PHE A 517 6.61 13.77 10.12
C PHE A 517 6.32 13.50 11.60
N ILE A 518 5.91 12.29 11.91
CA ILE A 518 5.83 11.75 13.26
C ILE A 518 7.07 10.91 13.49
N ALA A 519 7.94 11.40 14.37
CA ALA A 519 9.11 10.69 14.84
C ALA A 519 8.80 10.03 16.19
N SER A 520 9.33 8.82 16.41
CA SER A 520 9.25 8.15 17.71
C SER A 520 10.40 8.56 18.63
N ALA A 521 10.27 8.30 19.93
CA ALA A 521 11.37 8.48 20.89
C ALA A 521 12.62 7.62 20.59
N GLY A 522 12.50 6.61 19.71
CA GLY A 522 13.64 5.82 19.22
C GLY A 522 14.38 6.43 18.02
N GLN A 523 13.93 7.59 17.54
CA GLN A 523 14.48 8.28 16.39
C GLN A 523 14.99 9.65 16.83
N ALA A 524 16.25 9.94 16.53
CA ALA A 524 16.79 11.28 16.54
C ALA A 524 16.81 11.83 15.11
N ILE A 525 16.75 13.15 14.98
CA ILE A 525 16.89 13.84 13.70
C ILE A 525 18.10 14.76 13.71
N VAL A 526 18.66 14.98 12.53
CA VAL A 526 19.65 16.04 12.27
C VAL A 526 19.14 16.83 11.07
N TYR A 527 18.72 18.08 11.27
CA TYR A 527 18.36 18.97 10.17
C TYR A 527 19.61 19.35 9.38
N ASP A 528 19.55 19.34 8.05
CA ASP A 528 20.64 19.88 7.24
C ASP A 528 20.72 21.41 7.45
N THR A 529 21.92 21.99 7.33
CA THR A 529 22.15 23.42 7.54
C THR A 529 21.23 24.29 6.68
N GLY A 530 20.61 25.31 7.28
CA GLY A 530 19.74 26.27 6.59
C GLY A 530 18.34 25.77 6.23
N ILE A 531 17.96 24.54 6.63
CA ILE A 531 16.59 24.05 6.46
C ILE A 531 15.65 24.73 7.46
N TRP A 532 14.52 25.23 6.95
CA TRP A 532 13.45 25.77 7.78
C TRP A 532 12.72 24.62 8.47
N HIS A 533 12.48 24.78 9.76
CA HIS A 533 11.77 23.80 10.57
C HIS A 533 10.98 24.48 11.69
N HIS A 534 9.98 23.79 12.20
CA HIS A 534 9.26 24.25 13.38
C HIS A 534 10.09 23.93 14.65
N PRO A 535 10.08 24.79 15.68
CA PRO A 535 10.60 24.47 17.01
C PRO A 535 10.02 23.15 17.58
N MET A 536 10.61 22.58 18.63
CA MET A 536 10.26 21.20 18.99
C MET A 536 8.79 21.07 19.43
N ALA A 537 8.03 20.23 18.71
CA ALA A 537 6.60 20.03 18.90
C ALA A 537 6.32 18.58 19.35
N VAL A 538 6.26 18.34 20.66
CA VAL A 538 6.06 16.98 21.20
C VAL A 538 4.58 16.64 21.31
N LEU A 539 4.24 15.36 21.16
CA LEU A 539 2.87 14.90 21.18
C LEU A 539 2.51 14.28 22.54
N TYR A 540 1.35 14.66 23.07
CA TYR A 540 0.64 14.04 24.20
C TYR A 540 1.30 14.12 25.59
N LYS A 541 2.62 13.90 25.71
CA LYS A 541 3.38 13.96 26.97
C LYS A 541 4.68 14.72 26.79
N THR A 542 5.21 15.25 27.91
CA THR A 542 6.50 15.96 27.96
C THR A 542 7.64 15.06 27.49
N MET A 543 8.61 15.62 26.78
CA MET A 543 9.84 14.93 26.40
C MET A 543 11.06 15.84 26.60
N ASP A 544 12.17 15.23 27.02
CA ASP A 544 13.47 15.89 27.09
C ASP A 544 14.30 15.53 25.84
N PHE A 545 14.94 16.52 25.24
CA PHE A 545 15.84 16.36 24.10
C PHE A 545 17.20 16.95 24.41
N THR A 546 18.25 16.21 24.02
CA THR A 546 19.56 16.82 23.81
C THR A 546 19.57 17.44 22.42
N CYS A 547 19.78 18.76 22.36
CA CYS A 547 20.13 19.47 21.14
C CYS A 547 21.66 19.49 20.99
N VAL A 548 22.17 19.14 19.80
CA VAL A 548 23.60 19.28 19.46
C VAL A 548 23.72 20.22 18.28
N GLU A 549 24.48 21.29 18.47
CA GLU A 549 24.68 22.34 17.47
C GLU A 549 25.98 23.10 17.73
N THR A 550 26.49 23.78 16.70
CA THR A 550 27.50 24.82 16.88
C THR A 550 26.81 26.18 16.97
N GLN A 551 27.17 26.98 17.97
CA GLN A 551 26.57 28.30 18.20
C GLN A 551 27.57 29.26 18.81
N ILE A 552 27.34 30.56 18.61
CA ILE A 552 27.98 31.66 19.35
C ILE A 552 27.38 31.72 20.77
N GLY A 553 26.07 31.51 20.89
CA GLY A 553 25.36 31.41 22.18
C GLY A 553 24.98 32.77 22.77
N ASN A 554 24.94 33.82 21.96
CA ASN A 554 24.60 35.19 22.36
C ASN A 554 23.29 35.69 21.70
N GLY A 555 22.58 34.83 20.97
CA GLY A 555 21.37 35.18 20.24
C GLY A 555 21.62 35.87 18.89
N ASP A 556 22.81 35.69 18.31
CA ASP A 556 23.13 36.19 16.98
C ASP A 556 22.21 35.56 15.93
N ARG A 557 21.93 36.32 14.86
CA ARG A 557 21.13 35.84 13.73
C ARG A 557 21.83 34.71 12.96
N LEU A 558 23.16 34.60 13.09
CA LEU A 558 23.92 33.45 12.58
C LEU A 558 23.61 32.15 13.35
N ASP A 559 23.20 32.25 14.61
CA ASP A 559 22.78 31.09 15.40
C ASP A 559 21.38 30.66 14.97
N CYS A 560 20.43 31.59 14.83
CA CYS A 560 19.04 31.28 14.50
C CYS A 560 18.33 32.43 13.78
N GLU A 561 17.60 32.09 12.72
CA GLU A 561 16.65 32.98 12.04
C GLU A 561 15.23 32.47 12.26
N VAL A 562 14.32 33.34 12.70
CA VAL A 562 12.91 33.01 12.98
C VAL A 562 12.00 33.82 12.06
N VAL A 563 10.99 33.16 11.50
CA VAL A 563 9.94 33.77 10.69
C VAL A 563 8.57 33.37 11.26
N ASP A 564 7.80 34.38 11.67
CA ASP A 564 6.37 34.23 11.89
C ASP A 564 5.65 34.12 10.54
N LEU A 565 4.81 33.11 10.38
CA LEU A 565 4.01 32.90 9.18
C LEU A 565 2.82 33.87 9.18
N ASP A 566 2.46 34.39 8.01
CA ASP A 566 1.30 35.27 7.86
C ASP A 566 0.00 34.46 7.87
N GLY A 567 -0.87 34.74 8.85
CA GLY A 567 -2.18 34.11 9.00
C GLY A 567 -3.30 34.76 8.19
N ALA A 568 -3.04 35.79 7.37
CA ALA A 568 -4.07 36.53 6.64
C ALA A 568 -4.95 35.64 5.73
N ALA A 569 -4.40 34.53 5.21
CA ALA A 569 -5.12 33.53 4.42
C ALA A 569 -5.41 32.23 5.21
N GLY A 570 -5.16 32.22 6.52
CA GLY A 570 -5.19 31.04 7.39
C GLY A 570 -3.84 30.33 7.45
N PHE A 571 -3.47 29.83 8.64
CA PHE A 571 -2.24 29.07 8.83
C PHE A 571 -2.31 27.70 8.18
N TYR A 572 -1.16 27.19 7.74
CA TYR A 572 -1.01 25.78 7.45
C TYR A 572 -1.29 24.95 8.71
N ARG A 573 -1.92 23.80 8.53
CA ARG A 573 -2.31 22.92 9.63
C ARG A 573 -1.74 21.53 9.42
N VAL A 574 -1.12 20.98 10.44
CA VAL A 574 -0.66 19.59 10.44
C VAL A 574 -1.79 18.71 10.94
N GLN A 575 -2.19 17.72 10.13
CA GLN A 575 -3.18 16.71 10.51
C GLN A 575 -2.48 15.52 11.17
N ILE A 576 -2.87 15.22 12.40
CA ILE A 576 -2.38 14.08 13.17
C ILE A 576 -3.25 12.86 12.85
N PRO A 577 -2.67 11.67 12.58
CA PRO A 577 -3.43 10.45 12.39
C PRO A 577 -4.21 10.08 13.66
N ILE A 578 -5.25 9.27 13.48
CA ILE A 578 -6.14 8.77 14.54
C ILE A 578 -5.40 7.79 15.46
#